data_AF-A0A8T0D926-F1
#
_entry.id   AF-A0A8T0D926-F1
#
_cell.length_a   1.000
_cell.length_b   1.000
_cell.length_c   1.000
_cell.angle_alpha   90.00
_cell.angle_beta   90.00
_cell.angle_gamma   90.00
#
_symmetry.space_group_name_H-M   'P 1'
#
loop_
_entity.id
_entity.type
_entity.pdbx_description
1 polymer ?
#
loop_
_entity_poly.entity_id
_entity_poly.type
_entity_poly.pdbx_seq_one_letter_code
_entity_poly.pdbx_strand_id
1 'polypeptide(L)'
;MGDITAGNVPPIDPEVLELQKKLYKEQLVRQATLKRGSKFYPINIEPFALERDRLALPFTDQDRAARKQWQKDQALSDREPVDVPEWTRVNIFRRVYRKPFDAITNLVKPFLGPEYSGYFRWIVPKVVVGLSLTWLVWYNVKYSPSTWEDGRRGIRVQRAY
;
A
#
# COMPACT_ATOMS: atom_id res chain seq x y z
N MET A 1 14.88 -35.72 -2.17
CA MET A 1 13.48 -35.42 -1.83
C MET A 1 12.68 -35.61 -3.10
N GLY A 2 11.86 -36.66 -3.17
CA GLY A 2 11.26 -37.14 -4.41
C GLY A 2 10.23 -36.19 -5.00
N ASP A 3 10.20 -36.12 -6.32
CA ASP A 3 9.25 -35.35 -7.11
C ASP A 3 7.82 -35.83 -6.84
N ILE A 4 6.97 -34.92 -6.37
CA ILE A 4 5.53 -35.17 -6.18
C ILE A 4 4.90 -35.13 -7.57
N THR A 5 4.97 -36.25 -8.28
CA THR A 5 4.13 -36.53 -9.44
C THR A 5 2.68 -36.28 -9.02
N ALA A 6 1.93 -35.50 -9.80
CA ALA A 6 0.50 -35.28 -9.62
C ALA A 6 -0.25 -36.61 -9.77
N GLY A 7 -0.20 -37.42 -8.70
CA GLY A 7 -0.99 -38.62 -8.55
C GLY A 7 -2.45 -38.20 -8.55
N ASN A 8 -3.25 -38.98 -9.28
CA ASN A 8 -4.69 -38.85 -9.41
C ASN A 8 -5.31 -38.70 -8.01
N VAL A 9 -5.60 -37.46 -7.59
CA VAL A 9 -6.27 -37.21 -6.31
C VAL A 9 -7.67 -37.82 -6.47
N PRO A 10 -8.06 -38.79 -5.63
CA PRO A 10 -9.39 -39.37 -5.73
C PRO A 10 -10.42 -38.23 -5.62
N PRO A 11 -11.49 -38.24 -6.43
CA PRO A 11 -12.51 -37.21 -6.37
C PRO A 11 -13.02 -37.14 -4.93
N ILE A 12 -12.80 -35.99 -4.30
CA ILE A 12 -13.26 -35.75 -2.93
C ILE A 12 -14.79 -35.87 -2.96
N ASP A 13 -15.34 -36.68 -2.07
CA ASP A 13 -16.77 -36.85 -1.96
C ASP A 13 -17.45 -35.48 -1.86
N PRO A 14 -18.53 -35.23 -2.63
CA PRO A 14 -19.16 -33.91 -2.72
C PRO A 14 -19.59 -33.39 -1.34
N GLU A 15 -20.00 -34.28 -0.44
CA GLU A 15 -20.37 -33.96 0.94
C GLU A 15 -19.19 -33.44 1.77
N VAL A 16 -18.01 -34.04 1.62
CA VAL A 16 -16.79 -33.63 2.32
C VAL A 16 -16.36 -32.25 1.85
N LEU A 17 -16.46 -31.99 0.54
CA LEU A 17 -16.17 -30.69 -0.06
C LEU A 17 -17.13 -29.60 0.49
N GLU A 18 -18.42 -29.91 0.60
CA GLU A 18 -19.42 -28.99 1.16
C GLU A 18 -19.17 -28.70 2.64
N LEU A 19 -18.82 -29.72 3.42
CA LEU A 19 -18.43 -29.57 4.84
C LEU A 19 -17.18 -28.69 4.99
N GLN A 20 -16.14 -28.91 4.17
CA GLN A 20 -14.94 -28.07 4.17
C GLN A 20 -15.26 -26.61 3.84
N LYS A 21 -16.09 -26.38 2.81
CA LYS A 21 -16.54 -25.03 2.43
C LYS A 21 -17.32 -24.36 3.55
N LYS A 22 -18.19 -25.11 4.25
CA LYS A 22 -18.97 -24.60 5.38
C LYS A 22 -18.08 -24.23 6.56
N LEU A 23 -17.17 -25.12 6.97
CA LEU A 23 -16.21 -24.86 8.03
C LEU A 23 -15.31 -23.66 7.71
N TYR A 24 -14.83 -23.56 6.47
CA TYR A 24 -14.01 -22.43 6.02
C TYR A 24 -14.79 -21.11 6.09
N LYS A 25 -16.05 -21.10 5.65
CA LYS A 25 -16.94 -19.94 5.76
C LYS A 25 -17.15 -19.53 7.21
N GLU A 26 -17.39 -20.49 8.11
CA GLU A 26 -17.55 -20.25 9.55
C GLU A 26 -16.26 -19.66 10.17
N GLN A 27 -15.09 -20.18 9.80
CA GLN A 27 -13.80 -19.63 10.22
C GLN A 27 -13.61 -18.19 9.73
N LEU A 28 -13.95 -17.90 8.48
CA LEU A 28 -13.88 -16.53 7.94
C LEU A 28 -14.83 -15.58 8.67
N VAL A 29 -16.07 -15.99 8.92
CA VAL A 29 -17.05 -15.20 9.69
C VAL A 29 -16.55 -14.98 11.11
N ARG A 30 -16.00 -16.00 11.77
CA ARG A 30 -15.41 -15.88 13.11
C ARG A 30 -14.24 -14.92 13.13
N GLN A 31 -13.32 -15.04 12.17
CA GLN A 31 -12.20 -14.10 12.04
C GLN A 31 -12.68 -12.67 11.78
N ALA A 32 -13.68 -12.48 10.92
CA ALA A 32 -14.25 -11.17 10.64
C ALA A 32 -14.89 -10.56 11.90
N THR A 33 -15.63 -11.36 12.68
CA THR A 33 -16.21 -10.93 13.95
C THR A 33 -15.15 -10.57 14.99
N LEU A 34 -14.09 -11.36 15.11
CA LEU A 34 -12.96 -11.05 16.00
C LEU A 34 -12.22 -9.76 15.58
N LYS A 35 -12.04 -9.58 14.26
CA LYS A 35 -11.39 -8.39 13.68
C LYS A 35 -12.30 -7.17 13.61
N ARG A 36 -13.61 -7.31 13.85
CA ARG A 36 -14.61 -6.23 13.79
C ARG A 36 -14.33 -5.12 14.81
N GLY A 37 -13.44 -5.37 15.77
CA GLY A 37 -13.10 -4.43 16.83
C GLY A 37 -14.24 -4.26 17.83
N SER A 38 -13.98 -3.58 18.93
CA SER A 38 -15.05 -3.16 19.83
C SER A 38 -15.78 -1.94 19.25
N LYS A 39 -17.02 -1.71 19.70
CA LYS A 39 -17.77 -0.48 19.37
C LYS A 39 -17.09 0.78 19.94
N PHE A 40 -16.24 0.60 20.94
CA PHE A 40 -15.57 1.68 21.64
C PHE A 40 -14.29 2.08 20.92
N TYR A 41 -13.90 3.35 21.10
CA TYR A 41 -12.61 3.80 20.61
C TYR A 41 -11.49 2.97 21.24
N PRO A 42 -10.40 2.71 20.49
CA PRO A 42 -9.24 2.06 21.06
C PRO A 42 -8.75 2.88 22.26
N ILE A 43 -8.54 2.20 23.38
CA ILE A 43 -7.99 2.82 24.58
C ILE A 43 -6.57 3.28 24.23
N ASN A 44 -6.23 4.52 24.55
CA ASN A 44 -4.84 4.97 24.41
C ASN A 44 -3.99 4.28 25.47
N ILE A 45 -3.07 3.42 25.04
CA ILE A 45 -2.17 2.66 25.91
C ILE A 45 -0.98 3.54 26.35
N GLU A 46 -0.76 4.66 25.65
CA GLU A 46 0.33 5.58 25.93
C GLU A 46 0.17 6.23 27.31
N PRO A 47 1.14 6.04 28.23
CA PRO A 47 1.14 6.73 29.50
C PRO A 47 1.31 8.24 29.28
N PHE A 48 0.36 9.03 29.79
CA PHE A 48 0.40 10.50 29.77
C PHE A 48 0.67 11.08 28.38
N ALA A 49 -0.11 10.66 27.39
CA ALA A 49 0.01 11.11 26.00
C ALA A 49 -0.07 12.64 25.87
N LEU A 50 -1.05 13.24 26.56
CA LEU A 50 -1.34 14.65 26.50
C LEU A 50 -0.57 15.41 27.58
N GLU A 51 -0.15 16.64 27.27
CA GLU A 51 0.52 17.52 28.23
C GLU A 51 -0.38 17.87 29.42
N ARG A 52 -1.68 18.00 29.18
CA ARG A 52 -2.67 18.30 30.22
C ARG A 52 -2.69 17.24 31.32
N ASP A 53 -2.49 15.97 30.98
CA ASP A 53 -2.54 14.86 31.96
C ASP A 53 -1.33 14.92 32.91
N ARG A 54 -0.23 15.54 32.46
CA ARG A 54 0.99 15.79 33.24
C ARG A 54 0.86 17.03 34.14
N LEU A 55 -0.02 17.97 33.78
CA LEU A 55 -0.23 19.23 34.49
C LEU A 55 -1.42 19.17 35.47
N ALA A 56 -2.43 18.36 35.16
CA ALA A 56 -3.66 18.25 35.94
C ALA A 56 -3.50 17.41 37.22
N LEU A 57 -2.54 16.48 37.24
CA LEU A 57 -2.22 15.60 38.36
C LEU A 57 -0.76 15.79 38.77
N PRO A 58 -0.39 15.54 40.05
CA PRO A 58 1.00 15.57 40.46
C PRO A 58 1.79 14.50 39.69
N PHE A 59 2.63 14.93 38.75
CA PHE A 59 3.42 14.05 37.91
C PHE A 59 4.57 13.43 38.71
N THR A 60 4.31 12.23 39.26
CA THR A 60 5.23 11.55 40.16
C THR A 60 6.50 11.09 39.44
N ASP A 61 7.54 10.77 40.21
CA ASP A 61 8.79 10.23 39.66
C ASP A 61 8.56 8.88 38.96
N GLN A 62 7.60 8.09 39.46
CA GLN A 62 7.20 6.81 38.85
C GLN A 62 6.56 7.02 37.48
N ASP A 63 5.67 8.01 37.36
CA ASP A 63 5.03 8.36 36.09
C ASP A 63 6.05 8.86 35.06
N ARG A 64 7.06 9.61 35.50
CA ARG A 64 8.20 10.02 34.66
C ARG A 64 9.01 8.83 34.18
N ALA A 65 9.31 7.87 35.05
CA ALA A 65 10.03 6.66 34.68
C ALA A 65 9.25 5.82 33.66
N ALA A 66 7.94 5.65 33.87
CA ALA A 66 7.06 4.94 32.95
C ALA A 66 6.99 5.61 31.57
N ARG A 67 6.87 6.94 31.52
CA ARG A 67 6.88 7.70 30.26
C ARG A 67 8.22 7.59 29.53
N LYS A 68 9.33 7.63 30.28
CA LYS A 68 10.68 7.49 29.72
C LYS A 68 10.91 6.10 29.16
N GLN A 69 10.42 5.06 29.85
CA GLN A 69 10.47 3.69 29.36
C GLN A 69 9.65 3.54 28.07
N TRP A 70 8.40 4.02 28.05
CA TRP A 70 7.57 3.99 26.85
C TRP A 70 8.26 4.62 25.63
N GLN A 71 8.87 5.80 25.78
CA GLN A 71 9.60 6.44 24.68
C GLN A 71 10.79 5.62 24.19
N LYS A 72 11.50 4.93 25.09
CA LYS A 72 12.59 4.03 24.72
C LYS A 72 12.08 2.79 23.99
N ASP A 73 10.93 2.26 24.41
CA ASP A 73 10.32 1.08 23.80
C ASP A 73 9.82 1.37 22.37
N GLN A 74 9.57 2.64 22.03
CA GLN A 74 9.27 3.06 20.65
C GLN A 74 10.52 3.14 19.75
N ALA A 75 11.73 3.09 20.31
CA ALA A 75 12.94 3.07 19.51
C ALA A 75 13.07 1.71 18.81
N LEU A 76 13.06 1.74 17.48
CA LEU A 76 13.27 0.55 16.67
C LEU A 76 14.68 -0.01 16.87
N SER A 77 14.80 -1.33 16.75
CA SER A 77 16.11 -1.99 16.74
C SER A 77 16.92 -1.60 15.49
N ASP A 78 18.25 -1.60 15.58
CA ASP A 78 19.13 -1.27 14.43
C ASP A 78 18.91 -2.18 13.22
N ARG A 79 18.34 -3.37 13.44
CA ARG A 79 17.98 -4.33 12.39
C ARG A 79 16.77 -3.88 11.58
N GLU A 80 15.89 -3.08 12.16
CA GLU A 80 14.66 -2.61 11.53
C GLU A 80 14.90 -1.29 10.79
N PRO A 81 14.28 -1.08 9.62
CA PRO A 81 13.21 -1.87 8.99
C PRO A 81 13.71 -3.07 8.17
N VAL A 82 13.08 -4.24 8.35
CA VAL A 82 13.35 -5.44 7.55
C VAL A 82 12.37 -5.51 6.37
N ASP A 83 12.87 -5.44 5.15
CA ASP A 83 12.03 -5.65 3.96
C ASP A 83 11.80 -7.16 3.74
N VAL A 84 10.56 -7.61 4.01
CA VAL A 84 10.15 -9.01 3.82
C VAL A 84 9.52 -9.16 2.42
N PRO A 85 10.18 -9.88 1.48
CA PRO A 85 9.72 -9.96 0.07
C PRO A 85 8.34 -10.59 -0.10
N GLU A 86 7.90 -11.38 0.87
CA GLU A 86 6.60 -12.04 0.87
C GLU A 86 5.46 -11.04 1.02
N TRP A 87 5.63 -10.03 1.88
CA TRP A 87 4.62 -9.01 2.17
C TRP A 87 4.65 -7.86 1.17
N THR A 88 5.79 -7.63 0.51
CA THR A 88 5.95 -6.60 -0.52
C THR A 88 5.75 -7.10 -1.95
N ARG A 89 5.22 -8.33 -2.11
CA ARG A 89 4.98 -8.94 -3.41
C ARG A 89 4.00 -8.11 -4.25
N VAL A 90 4.44 -7.74 -5.45
CA VAL A 90 3.62 -7.02 -6.44
C VAL A 90 3.43 -7.82 -7.73
N ASN A 91 2.36 -7.53 -8.47
CA ASN A 91 2.07 -8.12 -9.78
C ASN A 91 3.23 -7.89 -10.76
N ILE A 92 3.41 -8.78 -11.75
CA ILE A 92 4.52 -8.71 -12.72
C ILE A 92 4.53 -7.37 -13.46
N PHE A 93 3.39 -6.93 -14.00
CA PHE A 93 3.26 -5.62 -14.65
C PHE A 93 3.68 -4.48 -13.73
N ARG A 94 3.30 -4.57 -12.45
CA ARG A 94 3.69 -3.60 -11.44
C ARG A 94 5.19 -3.61 -11.15
N ARG A 95 5.89 -4.72 -11.31
CA ARG A 95 7.36 -4.75 -11.23
C ARG A 95 7.98 -4.04 -12.41
N VAL A 96 7.51 -4.36 -13.62
CA VAL A 96 8.09 -3.85 -14.87
C VAL A 96 8.01 -2.33 -14.93
N TYR A 97 6.84 -1.72 -14.72
CA TYR A 97 6.75 -0.25 -14.79
C TYR A 97 7.39 0.46 -13.58
N ARG A 98 7.57 -0.22 -12.43
CA ARG A 98 8.21 0.38 -11.24
C ARG A 98 9.73 0.45 -11.38
N LYS A 99 10.36 -0.55 -11.99
CA LYS A 99 11.81 -0.69 -12.17
C LYS A 99 12.54 0.59 -12.65
N PRO A 100 12.11 1.29 -13.71
CA PRO A 100 12.83 2.48 -14.16
C PRO A 100 12.78 3.60 -13.11
N PHE A 101 11.62 3.83 -12.50
CA PHE A 101 11.48 4.85 -11.47
C PHE A 101 12.21 4.47 -10.17
N ASP A 102 12.25 3.18 -9.81
CA ASP A 102 13.04 2.70 -8.67
C ASP A 102 14.54 2.99 -8.88
N ALA A 103 15.04 2.74 -10.09
CA ALA A 103 16.44 3.03 -10.43
C ALA A 103 16.77 4.52 -10.30
N ILE A 104 15.92 5.40 -10.85
CA ILE A 104 16.07 6.86 -10.72
C ILE A 104 16.06 7.27 -9.24
N THR A 105 15.12 6.74 -8.45
CA THR A 105 15.06 7.09 -7.02
C THR A 105 16.26 6.60 -6.25
N ASN A 106 16.82 5.44 -6.57
CA ASN A 106 18.02 4.93 -5.91
C ASN A 106 19.27 5.77 -6.23
N LEU A 107 19.36 6.30 -7.45
CA LEU A 107 20.44 7.22 -7.84
C LEU A 107 20.35 8.55 -7.10
N VAL A 108 19.14 9.03 -6.84
CA VAL A 108 18.89 10.33 -6.21
C VAL A 108 18.85 10.24 -4.67
N LYS A 109 18.59 9.06 -4.12
CA LYS A 109 18.53 8.75 -2.69
C LYS A 109 19.72 9.28 -1.86
N PRO A 110 21.01 9.16 -2.27
CA PRO A 110 22.12 9.66 -1.47
C PRO A 110 22.10 11.19 -1.29
N PHE A 111 21.48 11.93 -2.20
CA PHE A 111 21.42 13.40 -2.13
C PHE A 111 20.21 13.89 -1.33
N LEU A 112 19.05 13.23 -1.45
CA LEU A 112 17.82 13.65 -0.78
C LEU A 112 17.63 13.05 0.62
N GLY A 113 18.32 11.96 0.96
CA GLY A 113 18.10 11.25 2.21
C GLY A 113 16.84 10.38 2.21
N PRO A 114 16.64 9.58 3.28
CA PRO A 114 15.62 8.53 3.32
C PRO A 114 14.18 9.09 3.28
N GLU A 115 13.90 10.16 4.04
CA GLU A 115 12.56 10.73 4.14
C GLU A 115 12.07 11.30 2.80
N TYR A 116 12.89 12.14 2.16
CA TYR A 116 12.50 12.79 0.91
C TYR A 116 12.51 11.84 -0.30
N SER A 117 13.31 10.76 -0.25
CA SER A 117 13.31 9.75 -1.31
C SER A 117 11.95 9.09 -1.53
N GLY A 118 11.17 8.90 -0.46
CA GLY A 118 9.82 8.35 -0.53
C GLY A 118 8.84 9.28 -1.24
N TYR A 119 8.87 10.58 -0.92
CA TYR A 119 8.06 11.59 -1.60
C TYR A 119 8.44 11.70 -3.09
N PHE A 120 9.73 11.75 -3.39
CA PHE A 120 10.23 11.79 -4.75
C PHE A 120 9.73 10.59 -5.58
N ARG A 121 9.81 9.37 -5.02
CA ARG A 121 9.31 8.14 -5.64
C ARG A 121 7.82 8.17 -5.99
N TRP A 122 7.04 8.90 -5.21
CA TRP A 122 5.58 9.03 -5.38
C TRP A 122 5.20 10.14 -6.37
N ILE A 123 5.91 11.27 -6.36
CA ILE A 123 5.61 12.45 -7.19
C ILE A 123 6.08 12.22 -8.63
N VAL A 124 7.33 11.78 -8.83
CA VAL A 124 7.96 11.75 -10.16
C VAL A 124 7.19 10.93 -11.19
N PRO A 125 6.74 9.69 -10.92
CA PRO A 125 6.01 8.92 -11.92
C PRO A 125 4.69 9.58 -12.31
N LYS A 126 4.01 10.23 -11.38
CA LYS A 126 2.73 10.90 -11.65
C LYS A 126 2.92 12.13 -12.54
N VAL A 127 3.95 12.91 -12.26
CA VAL A 127 4.29 14.09 -13.06
C VAL A 127 4.72 13.67 -14.46
N VAL A 128 5.62 12.69 -14.59
CA VAL A 128 6.11 12.21 -15.89
C VAL A 128 4.97 11.62 -16.71
N VAL A 129 4.18 10.70 -16.14
CA VAL A 129 3.06 10.08 -16.85
C VAL A 129 1.98 11.12 -17.17
N GLY A 130 1.63 11.98 -16.21
CA GLY A 130 0.63 13.04 -16.40
C GLY A 130 1.00 14.03 -17.50
N LEU A 131 2.25 14.51 -17.51
CA LEU A 131 2.76 15.39 -18.57
C LEU A 131 2.80 14.67 -19.91
N SER A 132 3.32 13.43 -19.96
CA SER A 132 3.40 12.67 -21.21
C SER A 132 2.01 12.43 -21.82
N LEU A 133 1.01 12.06 -21.01
CA LEU A 133 -0.35 11.86 -21.45
C LEU A 133 -0.98 13.19 -21.90
N THR A 134 -0.75 14.27 -21.17
CA THR A 134 -1.24 15.60 -21.53
C THR A 134 -0.69 16.05 -22.89
N TRP A 135 0.62 15.87 -23.12
CA TRP A 135 1.24 16.20 -24.41
C TRP A 135 0.78 15.30 -25.54
N LEU A 136 0.60 14.00 -25.30
CA LEU A 136 0.07 13.09 -26.32
C LEU A 136 -1.36 13.44 -26.71
N VAL A 137 -2.22 13.72 -25.74
CA VAL A 137 -3.60 14.17 -25.99
C VAL A 137 -3.59 15.50 -26.73
N TRP A 138 -2.81 16.48 -26.26
CA TRP A 138 -2.69 17.78 -26.91
C TRP A 138 -2.19 17.67 -28.35
N TYR A 139 -1.15 16.88 -28.58
CA TYR A 139 -0.61 16.63 -29.91
C TYR A 139 -1.66 15.99 -30.82
N ASN A 140 -2.39 15.00 -30.32
CA ASN A 140 -3.45 14.34 -31.08
C ASN A 140 -4.58 15.32 -31.43
N VAL A 141 -5.04 16.12 -30.46
CA VAL A 141 -6.07 17.16 -30.69
C VAL A 141 -5.60 18.20 -31.71
N LYS A 142 -4.33 18.62 -31.64
CA LYS A 142 -3.79 19.70 -32.48
C LYS A 142 -3.50 19.26 -33.92
N TYR A 143 -2.97 18.06 -34.12
CA TYR A 143 -2.45 17.62 -35.43
C TYR A 143 -3.20 16.47 -36.07
N SER A 144 -4.15 15.85 -35.36
CA SER A 144 -5.02 14.79 -35.89
C SER A 144 -6.49 15.12 -35.65
N PRO A 145 -7.02 16.25 -36.16
CA PRO A 145 -8.44 16.55 -36.06
C PRO A 145 -9.25 15.52 -36.87
N SER A 146 -10.34 15.01 -36.29
CA SER A 146 -11.27 14.14 -37.04
C SER A 146 -12.09 14.99 -38.02
N THR A 147 -11.65 15.00 -39.28
CA THR A 147 -12.38 15.57 -40.42
C THR A 147 -13.25 14.49 -41.08
N TRP A 148 -14.10 14.89 -42.03
CA TRP A 148 -14.92 13.95 -42.79
C TRP A 148 -14.11 13.11 -43.78
N GLU A 149 -12.93 13.57 -44.22
CA GLU A 149 -11.99 12.85 -45.10
C GLU A 149 -11.20 11.78 -44.32
N ASP A 150 -10.84 12.06 -43.06
CA ASP A 150 -10.04 11.17 -42.20
C ASP A 150 -10.86 10.14 -41.40
N GLY A 151 -12.19 10.23 -41.46
CA GLY A 151 -13.11 9.33 -40.77
C GLY A 151 -12.96 9.36 -39.23
N ARG A 152 -12.81 8.18 -38.59
CA ARG A 152 -12.66 8.03 -37.12
C ARG A 152 -11.23 8.25 -36.62
N ARG A 153 -10.31 8.72 -37.46
CA ARG A 153 -8.92 8.94 -37.07
C ARG A 153 -8.80 10.29 -36.35
N GLY A 154 -8.78 10.27 -35.01
CA GLY A 154 -8.51 11.45 -34.19
C GLY A 154 -9.69 11.94 -33.35
N ILE A 155 -9.47 13.05 -32.64
CA ILE A 155 -10.45 13.65 -31.72
C ILE A 155 -11.23 14.73 -32.46
N ARG A 156 -12.57 14.64 -32.45
CA ARG A 156 -13.44 15.67 -33.01
C ARG A 156 -13.64 16.79 -31.98
N VAL A 157 -13.14 17.98 -32.29
CA VAL A 157 -13.35 19.18 -31.47
C VAL A 157 -14.44 20.02 -32.11
N GLN A 158 -15.61 20.07 -31.49
CA GLN A 158 -16.70 20.97 -31.89
C GLN A 158 -16.66 22.20 -30.99
N ARG A 159 -16.70 23.39 -31.59
CA ARG A 159 -16.90 24.63 -30.82
C ARG A 159 -18.41 24.77 -30.58
N ALA A 160 -18.81 24.89 -29.32
CA ALA A 160 -20.14 25.35 -28.99
C ALA A 160 -20.18 26.86 -29.30
N TYR A 161 -21.05 27.24 -30.24
CA TYR A 161 -21.36 28.63 -30.54
C TYR A 161 -22.40 29.14 -29.56
#